data_AF-A0A3D0HJD1-F1
#
_entry.id   AF-A0A3D0HJD1-F1
#
_cell.length_a   1.000
_cell.length_b   1.000
_cell.length_c   1.000
_cell.angle_alpha   90.00
_cell.angle_beta   90.00
_cell.angle_gamma   90.00
#
_symmetry.space_group_name_H-M   'P 1'
#
loop_
_entity.id
_entity.type
_entity.pdbx_description
1 polymer ?
#
loop_
_entity_poly.entity_id
_entity_poly.type
_entity_poly.pdbx_seq_one_letter_code
_entity_poly.pdbx_strand_id
1 'polypeptide(L)'
;MANASALRKSSNPFLAGNLAPVDVETTAFDLQVTGKLPDELTGRYLRNGPNPIGEVNPDSYHWFLGSGMVHGIRINDGKAEWYRNRWVRDRNVAKNLGEQAPPSDWPADHAQFASNTNVIGHAGATWALVEGGSPPIEMNYELETVRVSNFANTLPQAFSAHPKRDPRTGELHVMAYWWGWGNQVQYLVVGVDGKVRRTVDIALPGGPMMHDCAITEKYVLIFDLPCLFNLKLAMSGRSFPYIWNADYTARVGLLPREGVAADIKWVEINSCYIFHPLNAYDAPDGTVVLDAARHEKMFDVEQRGPNEGFPTLDR
;
A
#
# COMPACT_ATOMS: atom_id res chain seq x y z
N MET A 1 23.62 -11.06 -20.84
CA MET A 1 23.70 -12.44 -20.32
C MET A 1 24.69 -12.44 -19.17
N ALA A 2 24.32 -13.00 -18.02
CA ALA A 2 24.73 -12.54 -16.69
C ALA A 2 26.24 -12.30 -16.48
N ASN A 3 26.55 -11.19 -15.79
CA ASN A 3 27.24 -11.29 -14.51
C ASN A 3 26.71 -10.24 -13.50
N ALA A 4 25.43 -10.41 -13.15
CA ALA A 4 24.95 -10.11 -11.79
C ALA A 4 25.59 -11.09 -10.78
N SER A 5 26.91 -11.32 -10.86
CA SER A 5 27.58 -12.56 -10.41
C SER A 5 27.58 -12.80 -8.90
N ALA A 6 26.98 -11.90 -8.13
CA ALA A 6 26.60 -12.12 -6.76
C ALA A 6 25.23 -11.46 -6.52
N LEU A 7 24.14 -12.02 -7.06
CA LEU A 7 22.81 -11.84 -6.46
C LEU A 7 23.00 -12.07 -4.96
N ARG A 8 22.96 -10.98 -4.19
CA ARG A 8 23.68 -10.83 -2.91
C ARG A 8 23.36 -12.02 -1.99
N LYS A 9 24.39 -12.69 -1.49
CA LYS A 9 24.21 -13.77 -0.51
C LYS A 9 23.77 -13.13 0.80
N SER A 10 22.52 -13.35 1.17
CA SER A 10 21.96 -12.97 2.47
C SER A 10 21.27 -14.19 3.08
N SER A 11 21.33 -14.32 4.41
CA SER A 11 20.50 -15.28 5.16
C SER A 11 19.02 -14.90 5.08
N ASN A 12 18.72 -13.63 4.80
CA ASN A 12 17.37 -13.15 4.59
C ASN A 12 16.94 -13.30 3.12
N PRO A 13 15.89 -14.08 2.81
CA PRO A 13 15.46 -14.30 1.42
C PRO A 13 15.02 -13.01 0.72
N PHE A 14 14.60 -12.00 1.48
CA PHE A 14 14.15 -10.69 1.00
C PHE A 14 15.27 -9.71 0.66
N LEU A 15 16.53 -10.14 0.77
CA LEU A 15 17.71 -9.34 0.42
C LEU A 15 18.62 -10.10 -0.57
N ALA A 16 18.11 -11.17 -1.19
CA ALA A 16 18.86 -12.07 -2.05
C ALA A 16 18.11 -12.40 -3.34
N GLY A 17 18.82 -12.87 -4.35
CA GLY A 17 18.21 -13.29 -5.61
C GLY A 17 17.42 -12.16 -6.29
N ASN A 18 16.24 -12.49 -6.80
CA ASN A 18 15.33 -11.52 -7.44
C ASN A 18 14.78 -10.46 -6.46
N LEU A 19 15.02 -10.62 -5.16
CA LEU A 19 14.60 -9.72 -4.09
C LEU A 19 15.78 -8.92 -3.54
N ALA A 20 16.98 -9.04 -4.14
CA ALA A 20 18.12 -8.23 -3.75
C ALA A 20 17.88 -6.74 -4.05
N PRO A 21 18.35 -5.80 -3.20
CA PRO A 21 18.17 -4.38 -3.43
C PRO A 21 18.83 -3.91 -4.73
N VAL A 22 18.14 -3.04 -5.46
CA VAL A 22 18.65 -2.25 -6.57
C VAL A 22 19.35 -1.02 -5.99
N ASP A 23 20.61 -0.79 -6.37
CA ASP A 23 21.49 0.25 -5.83
C ASP A 23 21.73 1.42 -6.77
N VAL A 24 21.10 1.42 -7.96
CA VAL A 24 21.27 2.45 -8.98
C VAL A 24 19.92 2.90 -9.52
N GLU A 25 19.72 4.22 -9.57
CA GLU A 25 18.66 4.83 -10.37
C GLU A 25 19.08 4.93 -11.82
N THR A 26 18.19 4.49 -12.70
CA THR A 26 18.43 4.37 -14.13
C THR A 26 17.39 5.18 -14.87
N THR A 27 17.84 5.86 -15.91
CA THR A 27 16.99 6.33 -17.01
C THR A 27 17.53 5.69 -18.27
N ALA A 28 16.72 4.85 -18.91
CA ALA A 28 17.09 4.14 -20.12
C ALA A 28 16.10 4.49 -21.25
N PHE A 29 16.66 4.69 -22.43
CA PHE A 29 15.94 4.89 -23.69
C PHE A 29 16.30 3.71 -24.62
N ASP A 30 15.73 3.70 -25.84
CA ASP A 30 16.03 2.69 -26.87
C ASP A 30 15.88 1.24 -26.39
N LEU A 31 14.80 0.99 -25.66
CA LEU A 31 14.53 -0.32 -25.06
C LEU A 31 14.33 -1.38 -26.14
N GLN A 32 15.01 -2.51 -25.99
CA GLN A 32 14.86 -3.64 -26.89
C GLN A 32 13.47 -4.27 -26.74
N VAL A 33 12.77 -4.41 -27.87
CA VAL A 33 11.46 -5.04 -27.95
C VAL A 33 11.58 -6.31 -28.81
N THR A 34 11.09 -7.43 -28.29
CA THR A 34 10.88 -8.65 -29.07
C THR A 34 9.40 -8.77 -29.41
N GLY A 35 9.05 -8.86 -30.70
CA GLY A 35 7.66 -8.80 -31.18
C GLY A 35 7.23 -7.38 -31.57
N LYS A 36 5.93 -7.08 -31.45
CA LYS A 36 5.36 -5.75 -31.72
C LYS A 36 4.58 -5.26 -30.49
N LEU A 37 4.86 -4.04 -30.02
CA LEU A 37 4.01 -3.37 -29.04
C LEU A 37 2.75 -2.83 -29.75
N PRO A 38 1.54 -3.03 -29.19
CA PRO A 38 0.33 -2.48 -29.77
C PRO A 38 0.38 -0.95 -29.87
N ASP A 39 -0.03 -0.40 -31.01
CA ASP A 39 0.04 1.03 -31.31
C ASP A 39 -0.94 1.82 -30.43
N GLU A 40 -2.01 1.17 -29.98
CA GLU A 40 -3.07 1.72 -29.14
C GLU A 40 -2.65 1.92 -27.67
N LEU A 41 -1.58 1.27 -27.22
CA LEU A 41 -1.09 1.43 -25.85
C LEU A 41 -0.35 2.77 -25.70
N THR A 42 -1.00 3.70 -25.02
CA THR A 42 -0.42 5.00 -24.68
C THR A 42 -0.55 5.26 -23.18
N GLY A 43 0.56 5.14 -22.46
CA GLY A 43 0.63 5.50 -21.06
C GLY A 43 1.91 5.10 -20.37
N ARG A 44 1.90 5.13 -19.04
CA ARG A 44 2.96 4.62 -18.17
C ARG A 44 2.44 3.41 -17.42
N TYR A 45 3.21 2.33 -17.39
CA TYR A 45 3.05 1.25 -16.44
C TYR A 45 4.02 1.45 -15.29
N LEU A 46 3.51 1.63 -14.09
CA LEU A 46 4.30 1.89 -12.88
C LEU A 46 4.13 0.76 -11.87
N ARG A 47 5.20 0.42 -11.15
CA ARG A 47 5.17 -0.45 -9.98
C ARG A 47 5.99 0.17 -8.86
N ASN A 48 5.52 0.03 -7.63
CA ASN A 48 6.27 0.42 -6.43
C ASN A 48 6.58 -0.85 -5.63
N GLY A 49 7.68 -0.82 -4.89
CA GLY A 49 8.06 -1.92 -4.02
C GLY A 49 9.11 -1.49 -2.98
N PRO A 50 9.29 -2.29 -1.92
CA PRO A 50 10.38 -2.11 -0.97
C PRO A 50 11.72 -2.36 -1.66
N ASN A 51 12.58 -1.35 -1.60
CA ASN A 51 13.96 -1.38 -2.07
C ASN A 51 14.83 -0.62 -1.05
N PRO A 52 15.37 -1.31 -0.03
CA PRO A 52 16.09 -0.64 1.03
C PRO A 52 17.35 0.05 0.50
N ILE A 53 17.62 1.24 1.02
CA ILE A 53 18.82 2.03 0.75
C ILE A 53 19.70 2.05 2.01
N GLY A 54 21.02 2.04 1.81
CA GLY A 54 21.99 2.00 2.91
C GLY A 54 22.18 0.61 3.52
N GLU A 55 22.76 0.58 4.73
CA GLU A 55 23.00 -0.67 5.46
C GLU A 55 21.71 -1.21 6.07
N VAL A 56 21.49 -2.52 5.88
CA VAL A 56 20.34 -3.26 6.41
C VAL A 56 20.86 -4.44 7.21
N ASN A 57 20.33 -4.65 8.42
CA ASN A 57 20.59 -5.87 9.17
C ASN A 57 19.74 -7.03 8.61
N PRO A 58 20.33 -8.06 7.99
CA PRO A 58 19.57 -9.17 7.43
C PRO A 58 18.75 -9.95 8.46
N ASP A 59 19.23 -10.06 9.69
CA ASP A 59 18.60 -10.90 10.71
C ASP A 59 17.27 -10.31 11.22
N SER A 60 17.10 -9.00 11.10
CA SER A 60 15.89 -8.29 11.54
C SER A 60 15.10 -7.61 10.41
N TYR A 61 15.54 -7.77 9.16
CA TYR A 61 14.88 -7.15 8.02
C TYR A 61 13.52 -7.79 7.72
N HIS A 62 12.50 -6.94 7.64
CA HIS A 62 11.14 -7.30 7.23
C HIS A 62 10.88 -6.75 5.82
N TRP A 63 10.25 -7.57 4.97
CA TRP A 63 9.97 -7.26 3.56
C TRP A 63 9.30 -5.88 3.36
N PHE A 64 8.31 -5.54 4.19
CA PHE A 64 7.57 -4.28 4.08
C PHE A 64 8.33 -3.01 4.48
N LEU A 65 9.58 -3.08 4.97
CA LEU A 65 10.25 -1.91 5.57
C LEU A 65 11.28 -1.24 4.67
N GLY A 66 11.55 -1.77 3.48
CA GLY A 66 12.46 -1.12 2.53
C GLY A 66 11.95 0.26 2.10
N SER A 67 12.86 1.18 1.76
CA SER A 67 12.49 2.44 1.09
C SER A 67 11.66 2.17 -0.17
N GLY A 68 10.77 3.08 -0.57
CA GLY A 68 10.03 2.90 -1.81
C GLY A 68 10.93 3.08 -3.02
N MET A 69 10.79 2.23 -4.04
CA MET A 69 11.33 2.48 -5.37
C MET A 69 10.26 2.25 -6.43
N VAL A 70 9.95 3.29 -7.18
CA VAL A 70 9.02 3.23 -8.30
C VAL A 70 9.80 2.91 -9.57
N HIS A 71 9.37 1.85 -10.24
CA HIS A 71 9.79 1.48 -11.58
C HIS A 71 8.70 1.87 -12.58
N GLY A 72 9.09 2.38 -13.74
CA GLY A 72 8.15 2.79 -14.79
C GLY A 72 8.64 2.47 -16.18
N ILE A 73 7.71 2.06 -17.04
CA ILE A 73 7.90 1.98 -18.50
C ILE A 73 6.86 2.86 -19.17
N ARG A 74 7.30 3.72 -20.08
CA ARG A 74 6.42 4.52 -20.94
C ARG A 74 6.27 3.83 -22.29
N ILE A 75 5.03 3.57 -22.69
CA ILE A 75 4.67 3.01 -24.00
C ILE A 75 3.83 4.02 -24.76
N ASN A 76 4.17 4.30 -26.00
CA ASN A 76 3.49 5.26 -26.86
C ASN A 76 3.63 4.82 -28.32
N ASP A 77 2.52 4.72 -29.05
CA ASP A 77 2.53 4.49 -30.51
C ASP A 77 3.49 3.36 -30.95
N GLY A 78 3.34 2.20 -30.32
CA GLY A 78 4.15 1.00 -30.61
C GLY A 78 5.61 1.06 -30.12
N LYS A 79 6.00 2.06 -29.32
CA LYS A 79 7.37 2.25 -28.80
C LYS A 79 7.40 2.21 -27.28
N ALA A 80 8.41 1.53 -26.73
CA ALA A 80 8.80 1.69 -25.33
C ALA A 80 9.78 2.86 -25.23
N GLU A 81 9.26 4.07 -24.97
CA GLU A 81 10.03 5.32 -25.04
C GLU A 81 11.11 5.39 -23.98
N TRP A 82 10.81 4.96 -22.75
CA TRP A 82 11.79 4.93 -21.67
C TRP A 82 11.43 3.93 -20.57
N TYR A 83 12.47 3.51 -19.86
CA TYR A 83 12.40 2.89 -18.53
C TYR A 83 13.06 3.82 -17.50
N ARG A 84 12.45 3.92 -16.32
CA ARG A 84 13.01 4.65 -15.18
C ARG A 84 12.78 3.89 -13.88
N ASN A 85 13.74 3.97 -12.97
CA ASN A 85 13.50 3.70 -11.55
C ASN A 85 13.98 4.87 -10.70
N ARG A 86 13.19 5.21 -9.69
CA ARG A 86 13.47 6.26 -8.72
C ARG A 86 13.08 5.79 -7.34
N TRP A 87 13.96 5.98 -6.36
CA TRP A 87 13.55 5.93 -4.97
C TRP A 87 12.48 6.98 -4.71
N VAL A 88 11.54 6.67 -3.84
CA VAL A 88 10.57 7.66 -3.37
C VAL A 88 11.27 8.47 -2.28
N ARG A 89 11.55 9.75 -2.54
CA ARG A 89 12.30 10.58 -1.59
C ARG A 89 11.42 10.88 -0.38
N ASP A 90 11.80 10.34 0.76
CA ASP A 90 11.45 10.84 2.08
C ASP A 90 12.70 11.42 2.76
N ARG A 91 12.59 11.83 4.03
CA ARG A 91 13.73 12.35 4.79
C ARG A 91 14.89 11.34 4.89
N ASN A 92 14.60 10.04 4.99
CA ASN A 92 15.61 9.00 5.12
C ASN A 92 16.33 8.76 3.79
N VAL A 93 15.60 8.64 2.69
CA VAL A 93 16.17 8.48 1.35
C VAL A 93 17.02 9.69 0.98
N ALA A 94 16.51 10.91 1.15
CA ALA A 94 17.27 12.12 0.85
C ALA A 94 18.58 12.19 1.65
N LYS A 95 18.54 11.85 2.94
CA LYS A 95 19.74 11.76 3.78
C LYS A 95 20.76 10.74 3.25
N ASN A 96 20.31 9.55 2.86
CA ASN A 96 21.19 8.50 2.33
C ASN A 96 21.80 8.87 0.97
N LEU A 97 21.09 9.65 0.16
CA LEU A 97 21.58 10.17 -1.13
C LEU A 97 22.42 11.47 -0.99
N GLY A 98 22.48 12.07 0.20
CA GLY A 98 23.16 13.36 0.40
C GLY A 98 22.39 14.55 -0.21
N GLU A 99 21.08 14.42 -0.35
CA GLU A 99 20.18 15.38 -0.98
C GLU A 99 19.40 16.18 0.07
N GLN A 100 18.83 17.31 -0.35
CA GLN A 100 17.83 18.03 0.45
C GLN A 100 16.52 17.22 0.47
N ALA A 101 15.91 17.10 1.65
CA ALA A 101 14.58 16.49 1.77
C ALA A 101 13.55 17.28 0.94
N PRO A 102 12.57 16.59 0.32
CA PRO A 102 11.54 17.28 -0.44
C PRO A 102 10.68 18.18 0.47
N PRO A 103 10.01 19.19 -0.10
CA PRO A 103 8.98 19.94 0.61
C PRO A 103 7.93 19.00 1.24
N SER A 104 7.44 19.36 2.42
CA SER A 104 6.51 18.53 3.18
C SER A 104 5.43 19.39 3.84
N ASP A 105 4.17 19.10 3.54
CA ASP A 105 3.02 19.61 4.30
C ASP A 105 2.60 18.64 5.39
N TRP A 106 3.23 17.47 5.43
CA TRP A 106 3.02 16.52 6.50
C TRP A 106 3.51 17.11 7.83
N PRO A 107 2.66 17.15 8.87
CA PRO A 107 3.07 17.65 10.18
C PRO A 107 4.29 16.91 10.72
N ALA A 108 5.22 17.64 11.33
CA ALA A 108 6.52 17.09 11.72
C ALA A 108 6.44 16.06 12.86
N ASP A 109 5.36 16.07 13.63
CA ASP A 109 5.03 15.15 14.71
C ASP A 109 4.29 13.89 14.24
N HIS A 110 3.86 13.84 12.97
CA HIS A 110 3.24 12.65 12.41
C HIS A 110 4.29 11.62 11.99
N ALA A 111 3.94 10.35 12.14
CA ALA A 111 4.77 9.26 11.65
C ALA A 111 4.91 9.34 10.11
N GLN A 112 6.09 8.98 9.62
CA GLN A 112 6.36 8.88 8.19
C GLN A 112 7.21 7.62 7.94
N PHE A 113 6.58 6.62 7.34
CA PHE A 113 7.24 5.39 6.88
C PHE A 113 7.48 5.45 5.37
N ALA A 114 8.35 4.56 4.87
CA ALA A 114 8.69 4.48 3.46
C ALA A 114 7.46 4.20 2.58
N SER A 115 7.16 5.10 1.64
CA SER A 115 6.05 4.94 0.68
C SER A 115 6.40 3.92 -0.42
N ASN A 116 6.28 2.64 -0.10
CA ASN A 116 6.84 1.54 -0.89
C ASN A 116 5.83 0.52 -1.43
N THR A 117 4.54 0.68 -1.13
CA THR A 117 3.56 -0.41 -1.31
C THR A 117 2.82 -0.29 -2.63
N ASN A 118 2.39 0.91 -3.00
CA ASN A 118 1.62 1.13 -4.23
C ASN A 118 2.00 2.43 -4.93
N VAL A 119 1.64 2.53 -6.21
CA VAL A 119 1.73 3.75 -7.02
C VAL A 119 0.47 3.91 -7.87
N ILE A 120 -0.18 5.09 -7.79
CA ILE A 120 -1.41 5.37 -8.54
C ILE A 120 -1.35 6.73 -9.23
N GLY A 121 -2.25 6.95 -10.19
CA GLY A 121 -2.57 8.27 -10.72
C GLY A 121 -3.90 8.78 -10.15
N HIS A 122 -3.93 10.01 -9.64
CA HIS A 122 -5.17 10.66 -9.17
C HIS A 122 -5.04 12.18 -9.21
N ALA A 123 -6.10 12.88 -9.59
CA ALA A 123 -6.15 14.35 -9.67
C ALA A 123 -4.97 14.99 -10.44
N GLY A 124 -4.51 14.33 -11.52
CA GLY A 124 -3.42 14.81 -12.37
C GLY A 124 -2.01 14.53 -11.87
N ALA A 125 -1.85 13.92 -10.69
CA ALA A 125 -0.55 13.60 -10.09
C ALA A 125 -0.31 12.08 -9.98
N THR A 126 0.95 11.69 -9.81
CA THR A 126 1.36 10.33 -9.44
C THR A 126 1.63 10.27 -7.95
N TRP A 127 1.10 9.25 -7.27
CA TRP A 127 1.20 9.10 -5.82
C TRP A 127 1.89 7.79 -5.48
N ALA A 128 2.99 7.84 -4.75
CA ALA A 128 3.55 6.69 -4.05
C ALA A 128 2.91 6.58 -2.66
N LEU A 129 2.46 5.38 -2.31
CA LEU A 129 1.62 5.13 -1.15
C LEU A 129 2.17 3.99 -0.29
N VAL A 130 1.93 4.09 1.02
CA VAL A 130 2.06 3.02 2.02
C VAL A 130 0.96 3.21 3.06
N GLU A 131 0.56 2.13 3.70
CA GLU A 131 -0.41 2.12 4.80
C GLU A 131 0.21 2.45 6.16
N GLY A 132 -0.59 2.33 7.22
CA GLY A 132 -0.10 2.31 8.60
C GLY A 132 0.26 3.67 9.19
N GLY A 133 -0.17 4.77 8.57
CA GLY A 133 0.00 6.13 9.11
C GLY A 133 0.88 7.05 8.29
N SER A 134 1.37 6.64 7.13
CA SER A 134 2.20 7.50 6.29
C SER A 134 1.42 8.45 5.38
N PRO A 135 2.05 9.57 4.98
CA PRO A 135 1.54 10.45 3.94
C PRO A 135 1.69 9.85 2.53
N PRO A 136 0.79 10.22 1.60
CA PRO A 136 1.05 10.12 0.17
C PRO A 136 2.27 10.97 -0.25
N ILE A 137 3.11 10.42 -1.12
CA ILE A 137 4.22 11.17 -1.74
C ILE A 137 3.90 11.46 -3.20
N GLU A 138 3.89 12.74 -3.56
CA GLU A 138 3.64 13.19 -4.92
C GLU A 138 4.89 13.00 -5.78
N MET A 139 4.71 12.49 -6.99
CA MET A 139 5.76 12.29 -7.98
C MET A 139 5.34 12.91 -9.31
N ASN A 140 6.30 13.47 -10.04
CA ASN A 140 6.04 14.03 -11.36
C ASN A 140 5.98 12.94 -12.45
N TYR A 141 5.83 13.37 -13.70
CA TYR A 141 5.74 12.45 -14.83
C TYR A 141 7.04 11.62 -15.03
N GLU A 142 8.17 12.20 -14.64
CA GLU A 142 9.52 11.64 -14.69
C GLU A 142 9.86 10.73 -13.51
N LEU A 143 8.93 10.56 -12.55
CA LEU A 143 9.09 9.83 -11.29
C LEU A 143 10.00 10.51 -10.26
N GLU A 144 10.30 11.79 -10.43
CA GLU A 144 10.96 12.57 -9.38
C GLU A 144 9.94 12.92 -8.28
N THR A 145 10.36 12.83 -7.02
CA THR A 145 9.51 13.25 -5.90
C THR A 145 9.34 14.76 -5.89
N VAL A 146 8.09 15.20 -5.84
CA VAL A 146 7.70 16.60 -5.80
C VAL A 146 7.55 17.08 -4.35
N ARG A 147 6.76 16.35 -3.54
CA ARG A 147 6.50 16.69 -2.14
C ARG A 147 5.98 15.51 -1.33
N VAL A 148 6.10 15.61 -0.02
CA VAL A 148 5.32 14.84 0.94
C VAL A 148 3.99 15.58 1.17
N SER A 149 2.87 14.95 0.83
CA SER A 149 1.56 15.61 0.74
C SER A 149 0.64 15.21 1.88
N ASN A 150 -0.19 16.16 2.31
CA ASN A 150 -1.37 15.93 3.15
C ASN A 150 -2.67 16.30 2.40
N PHE A 151 -2.66 16.20 1.06
CA PHE A 151 -3.77 16.59 0.18
C PHE A 151 -4.31 18.00 0.46
N ALA A 152 -3.42 19.00 0.35
CA ALA A 152 -3.75 20.41 0.58
C ALA A 152 -4.41 20.66 1.95
N ASN A 153 -3.84 20.07 3.00
CA ASN A 153 -4.27 20.15 4.39
C ASN A 153 -5.63 19.52 4.69
N THR A 154 -6.11 18.62 3.84
CA THR A 154 -7.39 17.93 4.04
C THR A 154 -7.23 16.51 4.58
N LEU A 155 -6.05 15.89 4.42
CA LEU A 155 -5.75 14.58 5.00
C LEU A 155 -5.38 14.73 6.48
N PRO A 156 -6.17 14.17 7.42
CA PRO A 156 -5.95 14.43 8.85
C PRO A 156 -4.70 13.75 9.42
N GLN A 157 -4.45 12.46 9.15
CA GLN A 157 -3.37 11.73 9.84
C GLN A 157 -2.77 10.55 9.08
N ALA A 158 -3.57 9.75 8.38
CA ALA A 158 -3.11 8.47 7.82
C ALA A 158 -3.77 8.20 6.47
N PHE A 159 -3.07 7.48 5.61
CA PHE A 159 -3.59 7.03 4.32
C PHE A 159 -3.38 5.53 4.13
N SER A 160 -3.95 4.99 3.05
CA SER A 160 -3.79 3.58 2.67
C SER A 160 -2.99 3.44 1.38
N ALA A 161 -2.32 2.30 1.24
CA ALA A 161 -1.73 1.90 -0.03
C ALA A 161 -2.78 1.44 -1.06
N HIS A 162 -4.00 1.10 -0.63
CA HIS A 162 -5.01 0.49 -1.49
C HIS A 162 -6.30 1.30 -1.62
N PRO A 163 -6.25 2.58 -2.05
CA PRO A 163 -7.46 3.31 -2.38
C PRO A 163 -8.19 2.64 -3.56
N LYS A 164 -9.52 2.56 -3.48
CA LYS A 164 -10.38 2.05 -4.54
C LYS A 164 -11.00 3.20 -5.31
N ARG A 165 -10.71 3.28 -6.61
CA ARG A 165 -11.31 4.29 -7.49
C ARG A 165 -12.71 3.85 -7.90
N ASP A 166 -13.72 4.67 -7.60
CA ASP A 166 -15.05 4.48 -8.15
C ASP A 166 -15.04 4.82 -9.65
N PRO A 167 -15.38 3.88 -10.56
CA PRO A 167 -15.43 4.16 -11.99
C PRO A 167 -16.49 5.20 -12.38
N ARG A 168 -17.54 5.40 -11.58
CA ARG A 168 -18.65 6.33 -11.89
C ARG A 168 -18.33 7.76 -11.50
N THR A 169 -17.76 7.97 -10.32
CA THR A 169 -17.46 9.33 -9.80
C THR A 169 -16.01 9.74 -10.00
N GLY A 170 -15.10 8.77 -10.12
CA GLY A 170 -13.66 8.99 -10.13
C GLY A 170 -13.05 9.25 -8.76
N GLU A 171 -13.84 9.22 -7.69
CA GLU A 171 -13.38 9.39 -6.32
C GLU A 171 -12.59 8.17 -5.82
N LEU A 172 -11.70 8.39 -4.85
CA LEU A 172 -11.02 7.32 -4.15
C LEU A 172 -11.68 7.04 -2.81
N HIS A 173 -11.99 5.77 -2.56
CA HIS A 173 -12.43 5.24 -1.28
C HIS A 173 -11.26 4.59 -0.57
N VAL A 174 -10.99 4.99 0.65
CA VAL A 174 -9.74 4.66 1.33
C VAL A 174 -10.03 4.20 2.75
N MET A 175 -9.46 3.06 3.13
CA MET A 175 -9.52 2.57 4.50
C MET A 175 -8.15 2.71 5.14
N ALA A 176 -8.01 3.66 6.06
CA ALA A 176 -6.76 3.98 6.71
C ALA A 176 -6.75 3.49 8.15
N TYR A 177 -5.59 3.03 8.62
CA TYR A 177 -5.36 2.71 10.01
C TYR A 177 -4.02 3.30 10.46
N TRP A 178 -3.91 3.58 11.75
CA TRP A 178 -2.67 3.95 12.39
C TRP A 178 -2.70 3.48 13.84
N TRP A 179 -1.65 2.79 14.27
CA TRP A 179 -1.57 2.22 15.62
C TRP A 179 -1.67 3.28 16.73
N GLY A 180 -1.33 4.54 16.45
CA GLY A 180 -1.46 5.65 17.39
C GLY A 180 -2.91 6.06 17.71
N TRP A 181 -3.89 5.61 16.92
CA TRP A 181 -5.31 5.82 17.20
C TRP A 181 -5.92 4.83 18.20
N GLY A 182 -5.14 3.83 18.64
CA GLY A 182 -5.68 2.73 19.43
C GLY A 182 -6.57 1.82 18.57
N ASN A 183 -7.76 1.49 19.06
CA ASN A 183 -8.66 0.55 18.39
C ASN A 183 -9.62 1.29 17.44
N GLN A 184 -9.06 2.00 16.47
CA GLN A 184 -9.83 2.80 15.51
C GLN A 184 -9.18 2.79 14.13
N VAL A 185 -10.04 2.81 13.11
CA VAL A 185 -9.69 3.03 11.70
C VAL A 185 -10.50 4.19 11.13
N GLN A 186 -10.09 4.70 9.97
CA GLN A 186 -10.79 5.78 9.26
C GLN A 186 -11.15 5.37 7.84
N TYR A 187 -12.41 5.58 7.49
CA TYR A 187 -12.83 5.61 6.10
C TYR A 187 -12.74 7.03 5.55
N LEU A 188 -12.00 7.21 4.46
CA LEU A 188 -11.82 8.50 3.78
C LEU A 188 -12.39 8.43 2.36
N VAL A 189 -12.89 9.57 1.88
CA VAL A 189 -13.16 9.79 0.45
C VAL A 189 -12.32 10.94 -0.08
N VAL A 190 -11.52 10.67 -1.10
CA VAL A 190 -10.75 11.68 -1.83
C VAL A 190 -11.48 12.04 -3.12
N GLY A 191 -11.83 13.32 -3.27
CA GLY A 191 -12.48 13.85 -4.46
C GLY A 191 -11.54 13.85 -5.67
N VAL A 192 -12.12 14.07 -6.85
CA VAL A 192 -11.37 14.19 -8.12
C VAL A 192 -10.44 15.40 -8.18
N ASP A 193 -10.61 16.36 -7.27
CA ASP A 193 -9.75 17.51 -7.05
C ASP A 193 -8.54 17.21 -6.14
N GLY A 194 -8.39 15.96 -5.70
CA GLY A 194 -7.26 15.51 -4.89
C GLY A 194 -7.36 15.91 -3.42
N LYS A 195 -8.55 16.24 -2.91
CA LYS A 195 -8.79 16.60 -1.50
C LYS A 195 -9.66 15.57 -0.80
N VAL A 196 -9.39 15.33 0.48
CA VAL A 196 -10.27 14.55 1.35
C VAL A 196 -11.55 15.36 1.59
N ARG A 197 -12.69 14.82 1.13
CA ARG A 197 -14.01 15.45 1.32
C ARG A 197 -14.80 14.87 2.48
N ARG A 198 -14.44 13.66 2.92
CA ARG A 198 -15.16 12.90 3.93
C ARG A 198 -14.20 12.06 4.75
N THR A 199 -14.46 12.01 6.06
CA THR A 199 -13.80 11.14 7.02
C THR A 199 -14.87 10.54 7.93
N VAL A 200 -14.78 9.24 8.20
CA VAL A 200 -15.61 8.52 9.18
C VAL A 200 -14.68 7.73 10.09
N ASP A 201 -14.69 8.08 11.39
CA ASP A 201 -14.00 7.33 12.43
C ASP A 201 -14.79 6.07 12.79
N ILE A 202 -14.11 4.92 12.81
CA ILE A 202 -14.73 3.61 13.06
C ILE A 202 -14.00 2.94 14.22
N ALA A 203 -14.66 2.87 15.36
CA ALA A 203 -14.14 2.17 16.53
C ALA A 203 -14.26 0.65 16.35
N LEU A 204 -13.22 -0.07 16.80
CA LEU A 204 -13.09 -1.51 16.72
C LEU A 204 -12.76 -2.10 18.10
N PRO A 205 -12.94 -3.41 18.33
CA PRO A 205 -12.53 -4.04 19.57
C PRO A 205 -11.00 -4.21 19.68
N GLY A 206 -10.27 -4.13 18.57
CA GLY A 206 -8.80 -4.19 18.52
C GLY A 206 -8.21 -3.21 17.50
N GLY A 207 -6.89 -3.26 17.33
CA GLY A 207 -6.15 -2.48 16.33
C GLY A 207 -5.66 -3.37 15.18
N PRO A 208 -6.54 -3.82 14.26
CA PRO A 208 -6.14 -4.67 13.15
C PRO A 208 -5.30 -3.91 12.12
N MET A 209 -4.42 -4.65 11.45
CA MET A 209 -3.84 -4.22 10.18
C MET A 209 -4.93 -4.25 9.11
N MET A 210 -5.35 -3.08 8.66
CA MET A 210 -6.36 -2.94 7.63
C MET A 210 -5.70 -2.62 6.29
N HIS A 211 -5.11 -3.65 5.68
CA HIS A 211 -4.28 -3.52 4.47
C HIS A 211 -5.06 -2.96 3.29
N ASP A 212 -6.30 -3.44 3.10
CA ASP A 212 -7.13 -3.11 1.96
C ASP A 212 -8.61 -3.00 2.37
N CYS A 213 -9.45 -2.54 1.45
CA CYS A 213 -10.90 -2.55 1.51
C CYS A 213 -11.49 -2.98 0.16
N ALA A 214 -12.81 -3.16 0.10
CA ALA A 214 -13.51 -3.28 -1.19
C ALA A 214 -14.67 -2.29 -1.27
N ILE A 215 -15.13 -1.99 -2.47
CA ILE A 215 -16.29 -1.13 -2.67
C ILE A 215 -17.30 -1.81 -3.59
N THR A 216 -18.59 -1.71 -3.26
CA THR A 216 -19.73 -2.02 -4.14
C THR A 216 -20.42 -0.72 -4.51
N GLU A 217 -21.49 -0.71 -5.31
CA GLU A 217 -22.24 0.53 -5.57
C GLU A 217 -22.75 1.18 -4.29
N LYS A 218 -23.12 0.37 -3.29
CA LYS A 218 -23.75 0.85 -2.04
C LYS A 218 -22.78 0.96 -0.86
N TYR A 219 -21.77 0.09 -0.80
CA TYR A 219 -20.99 -0.11 0.43
C TYR A 219 -19.49 0.07 0.21
N VAL A 220 -18.81 0.41 1.30
CA VAL A 220 -17.39 0.13 1.53
C VAL A 220 -17.33 -1.04 2.50
N LEU A 221 -16.53 -2.05 2.15
CA LEU A 221 -16.31 -3.25 2.95
C LEU A 221 -15.07 -3.05 3.82
N ILE A 222 -15.23 -3.32 5.12
CA ILE A 222 -14.22 -3.13 6.16
C ILE A 222 -13.76 -4.52 6.62
N PHE A 223 -12.46 -4.80 6.51
CA PHE A 223 -11.89 -6.10 6.90
C PHE A 223 -11.33 -6.04 8.32
N ASP A 224 -12.18 -6.28 9.33
CA ASP A 224 -11.78 -6.34 10.74
C ASP A 224 -11.28 -7.77 11.06
N LEU A 225 -9.98 -7.99 10.81
CA LEU A 225 -9.38 -9.32 10.76
C LEU A 225 -8.30 -9.54 11.85
N PRO A 226 -7.97 -10.81 12.18
CA PRO A 226 -7.24 -11.17 13.40
C PRO A 226 -5.72 -10.91 13.39
N CYS A 227 -5.22 -9.97 12.59
CA CYS A 227 -3.82 -9.56 12.60
C CYS A 227 -3.70 -8.19 13.26
N LEU A 228 -3.27 -8.16 14.53
CA LEU A 228 -3.40 -6.98 15.39
C LEU A 228 -2.05 -6.36 15.73
N PHE A 229 -2.05 -5.05 15.97
CA PHE A 229 -0.92 -4.36 16.56
C PHE A 229 -0.62 -4.89 17.97
N ASN A 230 0.65 -5.16 18.25
CA ASN A 230 1.11 -5.65 19.55
C ASN A 230 2.13 -4.70 20.17
N LEU A 231 1.68 -3.94 21.17
CA LEU A 231 2.52 -2.95 21.86
C LEU A 231 3.77 -3.57 22.52
N LYS A 232 3.68 -4.79 23.05
CA LYS A 232 4.84 -5.44 23.70
C LYS A 232 5.93 -5.74 22.67
N LEU A 233 5.56 -6.23 21.48
CA LEU A 233 6.50 -6.45 20.39
C LEU A 233 7.10 -5.12 19.88
N ALA A 234 6.29 -4.07 19.77
CA ALA A 234 6.79 -2.75 19.41
C ALA A 234 7.83 -2.24 20.42
N MET A 235 7.53 -2.35 21.72
CA MET A 235 8.43 -1.94 22.81
C MET A 235 9.69 -2.80 22.90
N SER A 236 9.68 -4.04 22.41
CA SER A 236 10.88 -4.89 22.31
C SER A 236 11.76 -4.55 21.10
N GLY A 237 11.48 -3.47 20.37
CA GLY A 237 12.25 -3.03 19.21
C GLY A 237 11.89 -3.77 17.92
N ARG A 238 10.76 -4.49 17.88
CA ARG A 238 10.32 -5.17 16.66
C ARG A 238 9.84 -4.13 15.64
N SER A 239 10.43 -4.20 14.46
CA SER A 239 10.20 -3.22 13.38
C SER A 239 8.82 -3.35 12.72
N PHE A 240 8.24 -4.55 12.72
CA PHE A 240 6.87 -4.80 12.28
C PHE A 240 6.07 -5.52 13.39
N PRO A 241 5.38 -4.76 14.27
CA PRO A 241 4.75 -5.30 15.48
C PRO A 241 3.27 -5.69 15.27
N TYR A 242 2.98 -6.42 14.19
CA TYR A 242 1.67 -7.02 13.96
C TYR A 242 1.77 -8.54 14.06
N ILE A 243 0.79 -9.16 14.72
CA ILE A 243 0.78 -10.60 14.98
C ILE A 243 -0.65 -11.13 14.93
N TRP A 244 -0.77 -12.39 14.49
CA TRP A 244 -2.03 -13.12 14.53
C TRP A 244 -2.56 -13.26 15.96
N ASN A 245 -3.87 -13.12 16.13
CA ASN A 245 -4.58 -13.36 17.38
C ASN A 245 -5.78 -14.28 17.13
N ALA A 246 -5.63 -15.56 17.46
CA ALA A 246 -6.67 -16.57 17.23
C ALA A 246 -7.99 -16.31 17.99
N ASP A 247 -7.94 -15.55 19.08
CA ASP A 247 -9.11 -15.23 19.91
C ASP A 247 -9.88 -13.99 19.41
N TYR A 248 -9.38 -13.31 18.38
CA TYR A 248 -10.03 -12.14 17.80
C TYR A 248 -11.07 -12.55 16.74
N THR A 249 -12.31 -12.11 16.91
CA THR A 249 -13.41 -12.42 15.98
C THR A 249 -13.21 -11.72 14.65
N ALA A 250 -13.04 -12.50 13.57
CA ALA A 250 -13.00 -11.98 12.22
C ALA A 250 -14.41 -11.57 11.75
N ARG A 251 -14.53 -10.37 11.19
CA ARG A 251 -15.80 -9.86 10.66
C ARG A 251 -15.59 -8.88 9.50
N VAL A 252 -16.58 -8.81 8.62
CA VAL A 252 -16.65 -7.84 7.53
C VAL A 252 -17.72 -6.80 7.84
N GLY A 253 -17.35 -5.52 7.81
CA GLY A 253 -18.27 -4.41 7.99
C GLY A 253 -18.77 -3.89 6.65
N LEU A 254 -20.08 -3.71 6.50
CA LEU A 254 -20.70 -3.07 5.34
C LEU A 254 -21.12 -1.65 5.74
N LEU A 255 -20.30 -0.66 5.38
CA LEU A 255 -20.58 0.75 5.60
C LEU A 255 -21.25 1.34 4.36
N PRO A 256 -22.49 1.85 4.41
CA PRO A 256 -23.03 2.64 3.31
C PRO A 256 -22.06 3.76 2.94
N ARG A 257 -21.77 3.97 1.66
CA ARG A 257 -20.69 4.89 1.21
C ARG A 257 -20.79 6.31 1.76
N GLU A 258 -22.01 6.79 2.01
CA GLU A 258 -22.31 8.12 2.60
C GLU A 258 -22.87 8.04 4.03
N GLY A 259 -22.93 6.83 4.60
CA GLY A 259 -23.38 6.58 5.97
C GLY A 259 -22.31 6.89 7.02
N VAL A 260 -22.70 6.82 8.29
CA VAL A 260 -21.81 7.02 9.45
C VAL A 260 -21.47 5.67 10.10
N ALA A 261 -20.53 5.66 11.06
CA ALA A 261 -20.08 4.42 11.70
C ALA A 261 -21.21 3.62 12.37
N ALA A 262 -22.28 4.28 12.83
CA ALA A 262 -23.46 3.63 13.41
C ALA A 262 -24.29 2.84 12.37
N ASP A 263 -24.13 3.13 11.07
CA ASP A 263 -24.84 2.45 9.98
C ASP A 263 -24.15 1.15 9.53
N ILE A 264 -22.97 0.85 10.08
CA ILE A 264 -22.19 -0.32 9.70
C ILE A 264 -22.94 -1.59 10.11
N LYS A 265 -23.13 -2.48 9.14
CA LYS A 265 -23.58 -3.84 9.41
C LYS A 265 -22.37 -4.77 9.47
N TRP A 266 -22.13 -5.35 10.64
CA TRP A 266 -21.05 -6.31 10.85
C TRP A 266 -21.54 -7.73 10.59
N VAL A 267 -20.78 -8.47 9.78
CA VAL A 267 -21.01 -9.89 9.50
C VAL A 267 -19.81 -10.66 10.00
N GLU A 268 -20.01 -11.51 11.00
CA GLU A 268 -18.97 -12.43 11.48
C GLU A 268 -18.66 -13.47 10.41
N ILE A 269 -17.37 -13.79 10.26
CA ILE A 269 -16.88 -14.79 9.32
C ILE A 269 -15.96 -15.77 10.03
N ASN A 270 -15.69 -16.92 9.39
CA ASN A 270 -14.63 -17.80 9.86
C ASN A 270 -13.28 -17.06 9.84
N SER A 271 -12.46 -17.32 10.84
CA SER A 271 -11.15 -16.69 10.99
C SER A 271 -10.29 -16.86 9.72
N CYS A 272 -9.75 -15.74 9.24
CA CYS A 272 -8.85 -15.66 8.09
C CYS A 272 -8.17 -14.30 8.02
N TYR A 273 -7.21 -14.16 7.11
CA TYR A 273 -6.65 -12.88 6.70
C TYR A 273 -6.87 -12.61 5.21
N ILE A 274 -7.16 -11.37 4.84
CA ILE A 274 -7.32 -10.93 3.46
C ILE A 274 -6.39 -9.74 3.26
N PHE A 275 -5.35 -9.92 2.45
CA PHE A 275 -4.60 -8.79 1.92
C PHE A 275 -5.41 -8.16 0.78
N HIS A 276 -5.61 -8.90 -0.32
CA HIS A 276 -6.17 -8.31 -1.54
C HIS A 276 -7.54 -8.89 -1.89
N PRO A 277 -8.61 -8.08 -1.89
CA PRO A 277 -9.82 -8.39 -2.62
C PRO A 277 -9.54 -8.30 -4.13
N LEU A 278 -10.12 -9.23 -4.89
CA LEU A 278 -10.18 -9.14 -6.34
C LEU A 278 -11.21 -8.09 -6.76
N ASN A 279 -12.46 -8.23 -6.29
CA ASN A 279 -13.52 -7.26 -6.49
C ASN A 279 -14.70 -7.51 -5.52
N ALA A 280 -15.61 -6.53 -5.41
CA ALA A 280 -16.90 -6.71 -4.73
C ALA A 280 -18.04 -6.07 -5.53
N TYR A 281 -19.26 -6.58 -5.38
CA TYR A 281 -20.45 -6.02 -6.03
C TYR A 281 -21.75 -6.33 -5.27
N ASP A 282 -22.79 -5.52 -5.52
CA ASP A 282 -24.14 -5.78 -5.05
C ASP A 282 -24.86 -6.69 -6.06
N ALA A 283 -25.29 -7.88 -5.63
CA ALA A 283 -26.02 -8.81 -6.47
C ALA A 283 -27.52 -8.45 -6.56
N PRO A 284 -28.24 -8.89 -7.62
CA PRO A 284 -29.66 -8.56 -7.82
C PRO A 284 -30.60 -9.03 -6.71
N ASP A 285 -30.21 -10.08 -5.97
CA ASP A 285 -30.98 -10.63 -4.83
C ASP A 285 -30.76 -9.86 -3.52
N GLY A 286 -29.94 -8.81 -3.55
CA GLY A 286 -29.63 -7.97 -2.40
C GLY A 286 -28.42 -8.43 -1.59
N THR A 287 -27.76 -9.52 -1.97
CA THR A 287 -26.49 -9.94 -1.35
C THR A 287 -25.32 -9.06 -1.82
N VAL A 288 -24.28 -8.99 -0.99
CA VAL A 288 -22.99 -8.40 -1.36
C VAL A 288 -22.01 -9.53 -1.58
N VAL A 289 -21.38 -9.56 -2.76
CA VAL A 289 -20.40 -10.57 -3.14
C VAL A 289 -19.00 -9.97 -3.03
N LEU A 290 -18.07 -10.71 -2.44
CA LEU A 290 -16.66 -10.35 -2.30
C LEU A 290 -15.80 -11.49 -2.85
N ASP A 291 -15.12 -11.28 -3.97
CA ASP A 291 -14.09 -12.19 -4.44
C ASP A 291 -12.74 -11.75 -3.84
N ALA A 292 -12.04 -12.62 -3.09
CA ALA A 292 -10.80 -12.23 -2.40
C ALA A 292 -9.78 -13.37 -2.27
N ALA A 293 -8.49 -12.99 -2.18
CA ALA A 293 -7.42 -13.91 -1.81
C ALA A 293 -7.41 -14.11 -0.29
N ARG A 294 -7.91 -15.27 0.15
CA ARG A 294 -8.02 -15.64 1.55
C ARG A 294 -6.77 -16.39 2.01
N HIS A 295 -6.21 -15.95 3.13
CA HIS A 295 -5.18 -16.67 3.87
C HIS A 295 -5.78 -17.22 5.16
N GLU A 296 -5.38 -18.42 5.58
CA GLU A 296 -5.86 -19.03 6.82
C GLU A 296 -5.47 -18.19 8.05
N LYS A 297 -4.23 -17.69 8.06
CA LYS A 297 -3.65 -16.84 9.09
C LYS A 297 -2.49 -16.03 8.49
N MET A 298 -2.01 -15.02 9.21
CA MET A 298 -0.86 -14.23 8.77
C MET A 298 -0.08 -13.66 9.95
N PHE A 299 1.26 -13.71 9.85
CA PHE A 299 2.20 -13.27 10.87
C PHE A 299 2.05 -14.01 12.21
N ASP A 300 1.58 -15.26 12.18
CA ASP A 300 1.52 -16.13 13.34
C ASP A 300 2.92 -16.74 13.58
N VAL A 301 3.45 -17.48 12.61
CA VAL A 301 4.77 -18.12 12.69
C VAL A 301 5.83 -17.40 11.83
N GLU A 302 5.54 -17.17 10.54
CA GLU A 302 6.45 -16.43 9.66
C GLU A 302 6.16 -14.93 9.79
N GLN A 303 7.14 -14.19 10.29
CA GLN A 303 6.96 -12.80 10.72
C GLN A 303 7.98 -11.86 10.09
N ARG A 304 8.63 -12.25 8.98
CA ARG A 304 9.53 -11.41 8.17
C ARG A 304 8.87 -10.88 6.90
N GLY A 305 7.72 -11.43 6.50
CA GLY A 305 6.98 -11.02 5.31
C GLY A 305 5.70 -11.84 5.14
N PRO A 306 4.86 -11.50 4.14
CA PRO A 306 3.51 -12.05 3.97
C PRO A 306 3.52 -13.45 3.31
N ASN A 307 4.37 -14.36 3.79
CA ASN A 307 4.65 -15.66 3.18
C ASN A 307 4.14 -16.85 4.02
N GLU A 308 3.10 -16.64 4.81
CA GLU A 308 2.51 -17.68 5.63
C GLU A 308 1.37 -18.40 4.91
N GLY A 309 1.64 -19.65 4.49
CA GLY A 309 0.67 -20.49 3.79
C GLY A 309 0.41 -20.06 2.34
N PHE A 310 -0.36 -20.90 1.63
CA PHE A 310 -0.85 -20.57 0.29
C PHE A 310 -2.25 -19.96 0.38
N PRO A 311 -2.53 -18.85 -0.33
CA PRO A 311 -3.88 -18.31 -0.36
C PRO A 311 -4.81 -19.17 -1.22
N THR A 312 -6.11 -19.09 -0.91
CA THR A 312 -7.20 -19.56 -1.77
C THR A 312 -7.97 -18.37 -2.35
N LEU A 313 -8.60 -18.56 -3.50
CA LEU A 313 -9.57 -17.60 -4.02
C LEU A 313 -10.96 -17.98 -3.50
N ASP A 314 -11.54 -17.10 -2.69
CA ASP A 314 -12.82 -17.30 -2.03
C ASP A 314 -13.85 -16.26 -2.50
N ARG A 315 -15.14 -16.58 -2.32
CA ARG A 315 -16.32 -15.78 -2.69
C ARG A 315 -17.33 -15.73 -1.55
#